data_AF-A0A2J0PR55-F1
#
_entry.id   AF-A0A2J0PR55-F1
#
_cell.length_a   1.000
_cell.length_b   1.000
_cell.length_c   1.000
_cell.angle_alpha   90.00
_cell.angle_beta   90.00
_cell.angle_gamma   90.00
#
_symmetry.space_group_name_H-M   'P 1'
#
loop_
_entity.id
_entity.type
_entity.pdbx_description
1 polymer ?
#
loop_
_entity_poly.entity_id
_entity_poly.type
_entity_poly.pdbx_seq_one_letter_code
_entity_poly.pdbx_strand_id
1 'polypeptide(L)'
;MKIIICGVLLGVLFLAGRSQPKAEAQTQSGGTGTIEAINHTKWAINHFSVNGQSGIDAIGPFDGSGGGCCYGTPTVWKPGMTVRIDWETGVGSSDDFPGYEDEKKFLEWAKKIKDQHRQHSKTVPLPDYTGQETCGITVHFLPCNDVKVTTSCFTYGSPSYPIKLPLEIKEPKVCPK
;
A
#
# COMPACT_ATOMS: atom_id res chain seq x y z
N MET A 1 26.18 28.16 -79.92
CA MET A 1 25.64 26.85 -79.48
C MET A 1 25.71 26.79 -77.96
N LYS A 2 24.57 26.60 -77.30
CA LYS A 2 24.42 26.43 -75.84
C LYS A 2 24.92 25.05 -75.42
N ILE A 3 25.73 24.98 -74.37
CA ILE A 3 25.89 23.77 -73.55
C ILE A 3 25.80 24.18 -72.09
N ILE A 4 24.75 23.72 -71.44
CA ILE A 4 24.43 23.89 -70.02
C ILE A 4 25.05 22.70 -69.30
N ILE A 5 25.89 22.96 -68.29
CA ILE A 5 26.43 21.91 -67.41
C ILE A 5 25.76 22.10 -66.04
N CYS A 6 24.87 21.17 -65.69
CA CYS A 6 24.26 21.06 -64.37
C CYS A 6 25.29 20.47 -63.39
N GLY A 7 25.86 21.32 -62.53
CA GLY A 7 26.66 20.88 -61.38
C GLY A 7 25.74 20.53 -60.21
N VAL A 8 25.73 19.25 -59.81
CA VAL A 8 25.04 18.75 -58.62
C VAL A 8 25.89 19.09 -57.39
N LEU A 9 25.39 19.98 -56.52
CA LEU A 9 25.99 20.26 -55.21
C LEU A 9 25.48 19.26 -54.17
N LEU A 10 26.34 18.32 -53.75
CA LEU A 10 26.11 17.53 -52.54
C LEU A 10 26.33 18.43 -51.30
N GLY A 11 25.24 18.81 -50.63
CA GLY A 11 25.30 19.41 -49.30
C GLY A 11 25.45 18.33 -48.24
N VAL A 12 26.61 18.27 -47.58
CA VAL A 12 26.81 17.43 -46.39
C VAL A 12 26.19 18.15 -45.18
N LEU A 13 25.05 17.66 -44.70
CA LEU A 13 24.47 18.10 -43.42
C LEU A 13 25.28 17.52 -42.26
N PHE A 14 26.05 18.37 -41.58
CA PHE A 14 26.58 18.04 -40.25
C PHE A 14 25.44 18.15 -39.22
N LEU A 15 24.89 17.00 -38.82
CA LEU A 15 24.03 16.90 -37.63
C LEU A 15 24.91 17.02 -36.40
N ALA A 16 25.13 18.25 -35.91
CA ALA A 16 25.65 18.47 -34.58
C ALA A 16 24.59 18.02 -33.56
N GLY A 17 24.70 16.77 -33.11
CA GLY A 17 23.90 16.25 -32.00
C GLY A 17 24.15 17.08 -30.75
N ARG A 18 23.17 17.88 -30.33
CA ARG A 18 23.17 18.49 -29.00
C ARG A 18 23.00 17.36 -28.00
N SER A 19 24.08 17.00 -27.31
CA SER A 19 24.02 16.20 -26.10
C SER A 19 23.17 16.98 -25.09
N GLN A 20 21.90 16.61 -24.91
CA GLN A 20 21.13 17.13 -23.79
C GLN A 20 21.77 16.55 -22.52
N PRO A 21 22.15 17.38 -21.53
CA PRO A 21 22.52 16.86 -20.23
C PRO A 21 21.32 16.04 -19.72
N LYS A 22 21.57 14.77 -19.44
CA LYS A 22 20.61 13.88 -18.78
C LYS A 22 20.37 14.51 -17.41
N ALA A 23 19.29 15.25 -17.26
CA ALA A 23 18.85 15.68 -15.96
C ALA A 23 18.64 14.41 -15.13
N GLU A 24 19.48 14.21 -14.12
CA GLU A 24 19.16 13.26 -13.06
C GLU A 24 17.88 13.78 -12.43
N ALA A 25 16.76 13.13 -12.75
CA ALA A 25 15.52 13.37 -12.04
C ALA A 25 15.81 13.04 -10.57
N GLN A 26 15.89 14.08 -9.74
CA GLN A 26 15.89 13.88 -8.30
C GLN A 26 14.63 13.07 -7.98
N THR A 27 14.78 11.91 -7.34
CA THR A 27 13.66 11.14 -6.81
C THR A 27 12.88 12.07 -5.89
N GLN A 28 11.77 12.63 -6.39
CA GLN A 28 10.92 13.48 -5.59
C GLN A 28 10.18 12.56 -4.61
N SER A 29 10.53 12.68 -3.33
CA SER A 29 9.77 12.08 -2.25
C SER A 29 8.44 12.83 -2.08
N GLY A 30 7.39 12.11 -1.68
CA GLY A 30 6.04 12.63 -1.49
C GLY A 30 5.13 12.50 -2.72
N GLY A 31 3.87 12.85 -2.54
CA GLY A 31 2.83 12.75 -3.58
C GLY A 31 1.60 11.99 -3.12
N THR A 32 0.67 11.77 -4.05
CA THR A 32 -0.57 11.02 -3.80
C THR A 32 -0.39 9.58 -4.23
N GLY A 33 -0.77 8.63 -3.37
CA GLY A 33 -0.82 7.22 -3.72
C GLY A 33 -2.00 6.51 -3.09
N THR A 34 -2.00 5.19 -3.21
CA THR A 34 -3.04 4.32 -2.65
C THR A 34 -2.79 4.05 -1.16
N ILE A 35 -3.87 3.72 -0.46
CA ILE A 35 -3.81 3.03 0.83
C ILE A 35 -4.01 1.55 0.51
N GLU A 36 -3.02 0.76 0.84
CA GLU A 36 -3.00 -0.69 0.68
C GLU A 36 -2.76 -1.35 2.02
N ALA A 37 -2.98 -2.66 2.09
CA ALA A 37 -2.69 -3.41 3.29
C ALA A 37 -2.40 -4.89 3.05
N ILE A 38 -1.65 -5.45 3.99
CA ILE A 38 -1.24 -6.84 4.03
C ILE A 38 -1.57 -7.37 5.41
N ASN A 39 -2.48 -8.33 5.47
CA ASN A 39 -2.92 -8.93 6.70
C ASN A 39 -2.14 -10.20 6.98
N HIS A 40 -1.23 -10.16 7.96
CA HIS A 40 -0.45 -11.32 8.36
C HIS A 40 -1.14 -12.20 9.41
N THR A 41 -2.41 -11.93 9.71
CA THR A 41 -3.13 -12.48 10.84
C THR A 41 -4.23 -13.43 10.40
N LYS A 42 -4.69 -14.26 11.34
CA LYS A 42 -5.83 -15.17 11.15
C LYS A 42 -7.20 -14.45 11.18
N TRP A 43 -7.23 -13.19 11.57
CA TRP A 43 -8.47 -12.42 11.69
C TRP A 43 -8.70 -11.65 10.40
N ALA A 44 -9.94 -11.47 9.99
CA ALA A 44 -10.24 -10.52 8.92
C ALA A 44 -10.05 -9.10 9.44
N ILE A 45 -9.64 -8.19 8.56
CA ILE A 45 -9.68 -6.75 8.79
C ILE A 45 -10.94 -6.23 8.11
N ASN A 46 -11.98 -5.93 8.88
CA ASN A 46 -13.28 -5.53 8.34
C ASN A 46 -13.24 -4.13 7.69
N HIS A 47 -12.47 -3.24 8.30
CA HIS A 47 -12.16 -1.91 7.79
C HIS A 47 -10.92 -1.36 8.49
N PHE A 48 -10.24 -0.41 7.85
CA PHE A 48 -9.14 0.32 8.47
C PHE A 48 -9.00 1.73 7.89
N SER A 49 -8.22 2.56 8.59
CA SER A 49 -7.87 3.91 8.15
C SER A 49 -6.44 4.29 8.51
N VAL A 50 -5.88 5.23 7.75
CA VAL A 50 -4.59 5.87 8.01
C VAL A 50 -4.84 7.36 8.25
N ASN A 51 -4.56 7.85 9.46
CA ASN A 51 -4.85 9.23 9.87
C ASN A 51 -6.32 9.64 9.58
N GLY A 52 -7.26 8.71 9.75
CA GLY A 52 -8.69 8.91 9.47
C GLY A 52 -9.09 8.75 8.00
N GLN A 53 -8.14 8.61 7.07
CA GLN A 53 -8.44 8.30 5.67
C GLN A 53 -8.70 6.80 5.51
N SER A 54 -9.89 6.44 5.03
CA SER A 54 -10.30 5.04 4.85
C SER A 54 -9.43 4.30 3.82
N GLY A 55 -9.07 3.05 4.13
CA GLY A 55 -8.44 2.11 3.19
C GLY A 55 -9.39 1.48 2.17
N ILE A 56 -10.70 1.77 2.26
CA ILE A 56 -11.81 1.29 1.42
C ILE A 56 -12.09 -0.22 1.49
N ASP A 57 -11.08 -1.06 1.63
CA ASP A 57 -11.24 -2.52 1.52
C ASP A 57 -11.25 -3.26 2.86
N ALA A 58 -12.03 -4.34 2.89
CA ALA A 58 -11.89 -5.42 3.87
C ALA A 58 -10.82 -6.41 3.39
N ILE A 59 -10.12 -7.05 4.33
CA ILE A 59 -8.98 -7.91 4.05
C ILE A 59 -9.18 -9.25 4.74
N GLY A 60 -9.14 -10.33 3.96
CA GLY A 60 -9.22 -11.68 4.48
C GLY A 60 -8.02 -12.03 5.38
N PRO A 61 -8.12 -13.10 6.18
CA PRO A 61 -6.96 -13.67 6.88
C PRO A 61 -5.83 -14.01 5.90
N PHE A 62 -4.59 -13.66 6.25
CA PHE A 62 -3.41 -14.01 5.46
C PHE A 62 -3.49 -13.57 4.00
N ASP A 63 -3.97 -12.35 3.77
CA ASP A 63 -4.24 -11.83 2.44
C ASP A 63 -3.71 -10.40 2.27
N GLY A 64 -3.64 -9.93 1.03
CA GLY A 64 -3.33 -8.55 0.67
C GLY A 64 -4.50 -7.93 -0.08
N SER A 65 -4.84 -6.69 0.25
CA SER A 65 -5.84 -5.92 -0.49
C SER A 65 -5.39 -4.48 -0.66
N GLY A 66 -5.86 -3.82 -1.70
CA GLY A 66 -5.52 -2.44 -2.02
C GLY A 66 -6.57 -1.82 -2.91
N GLY A 67 -6.84 -0.54 -2.69
CA GLY A 67 -7.93 0.11 -3.43
C GLY A 67 -8.40 1.45 -2.88
N GLY A 68 -7.95 1.89 -1.71
CA GLY A 68 -8.25 3.22 -1.19
C GLY A 68 -7.45 4.34 -1.86
N CYS A 69 -8.10 5.32 -2.49
CA CYS A 69 -7.49 6.64 -2.72
C CYS A 69 -7.62 7.48 -1.42
N CYS A 70 -6.78 8.45 -1.06
CA CYS A 70 -5.68 9.14 -1.73
C CYS A 70 -4.66 9.52 -0.63
N TYR A 71 -3.73 8.63 -0.29
CA TYR A 71 -2.77 8.93 0.77
C TYR A 71 -1.77 9.99 0.31
N GLY A 72 -1.81 11.17 0.94
CA GLY A 72 -0.85 12.23 0.71
C GLY A 72 0.41 12.00 1.54
N THR A 73 1.49 11.59 0.89
CA THR A 73 2.80 11.49 1.54
C THR A 73 3.48 12.86 1.51
N PRO A 74 3.92 13.40 2.66
CA PRO A 74 4.65 14.67 2.67
C PRO A 74 5.91 14.61 1.81
N THR A 75 6.30 15.74 1.23
CA THR A 75 7.45 15.81 0.32
C THR A 75 8.80 15.67 1.03
N VAL A 76 8.83 16.00 2.32
CA VAL A 76 10.04 15.93 3.15
C VAL A 76 9.73 15.09 4.37
N TRP A 77 10.44 13.96 4.48
CA TRP A 77 10.43 13.18 5.70
C TRP A 77 11.18 13.91 6.82
N LYS A 78 10.72 13.74 8.06
CA LYS A 78 11.38 14.25 9.25
C LYS A 78 11.45 13.15 10.32
N PRO A 79 12.55 13.08 11.10
CA PRO A 79 12.62 12.20 12.25
C PRO A 79 11.42 12.40 13.19
N GLY A 80 10.81 11.29 13.61
CA GLY A 80 9.65 11.29 14.50
C GLY A 80 8.29 11.41 13.81
N MET A 81 8.23 11.45 12.48
CA MET A 81 6.96 11.31 11.76
C MET A 81 6.28 9.98 12.10
N THR A 82 4.97 10.04 12.32
CA THR A 82 4.13 8.90 12.67
C THR A 82 2.85 8.92 11.87
N VAL A 83 2.19 7.77 11.82
CA VAL A 83 0.83 7.63 11.31
C VAL A 83 -0.02 6.89 12.34
N ARG A 84 -1.27 7.30 12.49
CA ARG A 84 -2.28 6.61 13.29
C ARG A 84 -3.05 5.65 12.40
N ILE A 85 -3.08 4.40 12.80
CA ILE A 85 -3.84 3.33 12.15
C ILE A 85 -4.99 2.96 13.06
N ASP A 86 -6.21 2.99 12.52
CA ASP A 86 -7.39 2.44 13.18
C ASP A 86 -7.92 1.29 12.36
N TRP A 87 -8.33 0.20 13.00
CA TRP A 87 -8.88 -0.95 12.29
C TRP A 87 -9.82 -1.77 13.15
N GLU A 88 -10.70 -2.52 12.49
CA GLU A 88 -11.57 -3.51 13.13
C GLU A 88 -11.17 -4.92 12.67
N THR A 89 -10.96 -5.82 13.63
CA THR A 89 -10.81 -7.24 13.34
C THR A 89 -12.12 -7.99 13.53
N GLY A 90 -12.38 -8.98 12.70
CA GLY A 90 -13.52 -9.89 12.81
C GLY A 90 -13.20 -11.31 12.37
N VAL A 91 -14.19 -12.21 12.44
CA VAL A 91 -14.06 -13.55 11.86
C VAL A 91 -14.19 -13.46 10.34
N GLY A 92 -13.18 -13.96 9.62
CA GLY A 92 -13.13 -13.96 8.16
C GLY A 92 -13.80 -15.15 7.49
N SER A 93 -14.73 -15.83 8.16
CA SER A 93 -15.41 -17.03 7.68
C SER A 93 -16.93 -16.87 7.81
N SER A 94 -17.65 -17.48 6.87
CA SER A 94 -19.11 -17.62 6.91
C SER A 94 -19.56 -18.98 7.47
N ASP A 95 -18.69 -19.67 8.21
CA ASP A 95 -19.05 -20.91 8.89
C ASP A 95 -20.32 -20.72 9.75
N ASP A 96 -21.14 -21.77 9.77
CA ASP A 96 -22.45 -21.80 10.42
C ASP A 96 -23.48 -20.79 9.88
N PHE A 97 -23.26 -20.17 8.71
CA PHE A 97 -24.23 -19.25 8.11
C PHE A 97 -25.57 -19.98 7.84
N PRO A 98 -26.69 -19.58 8.47
CA PRO A 98 -27.93 -20.35 8.43
C PRO A 98 -28.76 -20.13 7.15
N GLY A 99 -28.26 -19.35 6.19
CA GLY A 99 -29.06 -18.85 5.08
C GLY A 99 -29.97 -17.68 5.48
N TYR A 100 -30.84 -17.28 4.56
CA TYR A 100 -31.73 -16.13 4.74
C TYR A 100 -33.21 -16.52 4.97
N GLU A 101 -33.54 -17.82 4.95
CA GLU A 101 -34.93 -18.31 5.04
C GLU A 101 -35.53 -18.12 6.45
N ASP A 102 -34.72 -18.26 7.49
CA ASP A 102 -35.12 -18.11 8.89
C ASP A 102 -34.48 -16.84 9.46
N GLU A 103 -35.28 -15.76 9.51
CA GLU A 103 -34.84 -14.45 9.98
C GLU A 103 -34.27 -14.50 11.41
N LYS A 104 -34.88 -15.30 12.30
CA LYS A 104 -34.42 -15.41 13.68
C LYS A 104 -33.02 -16.01 13.74
N LYS A 105 -32.78 -17.10 13.03
CA LYS A 105 -31.44 -17.73 12.96
C LYS A 105 -30.43 -16.80 12.32
N PHE A 106 -30.82 -16.10 11.24
CA PHE A 106 -29.96 -15.11 10.60
C PHE A 106 -29.53 -14.00 11.58
N LEU A 107 -30.47 -13.43 12.34
CA LEU A 107 -30.18 -12.37 13.31
C LEU A 107 -29.31 -12.86 14.47
N GLU A 108 -29.55 -14.08 14.97
CA GLU A 108 -28.71 -14.71 16.00
C GLU A 108 -27.27 -14.92 15.50
N TRP A 109 -27.11 -15.43 14.27
CA TRP A 109 -25.80 -15.58 13.64
C TRP A 109 -25.11 -14.24 13.41
N ALA A 110 -25.81 -13.24 12.84
CA ALA A 110 -25.25 -11.92 12.58
C ALA A 110 -24.80 -11.23 13.88
N LYS A 111 -25.57 -11.38 14.96
CA LYS A 111 -25.18 -10.90 16.30
C LYS A 111 -23.92 -11.62 16.80
N LYS A 112 -23.85 -12.95 16.68
CA LYS A 112 -22.66 -13.75 17.05
C LYS A 112 -21.41 -13.26 16.33
N ILE A 113 -21.48 -13.02 15.02
CA ILE A 113 -20.36 -12.48 14.22
C ILE A 113 -19.97 -11.08 14.73
N LYS A 114 -20.95 -10.17 14.88
CA LYS A 114 -20.71 -8.80 15.34
C LYS A 114 -20.08 -8.75 16.73
N ASP A 115 -20.48 -9.62 17.65
CA ASP A 115 -19.94 -9.70 19.02
C ASP A 115 -18.45 -10.12 19.04
N GLN A 116 -17.91 -10.66 17.94
CA GLN A 116 -16.50 -11.00 17.77
C GLN A 116 -15.65 -9.84 17.25
N HIS A 117 -16.28 -8.74 16.80
CA HIS A 117 -15.55 -7.59 16.28
C HIS A 117 -14.74 -6.91 17.39
N ARG A 118 -13.52 -6.48 17.07
CA ARG A 118 -12.66 -5.72 17.99
C ARG A 118 -12.10 -4.51 17.28
N GLN A 119 -12.23 -3.36 17.93
CA GLN A 119 -11.70 -2.08 17.47
C GLN A 119 -10.30 -1.88 18.04
N HIS A 120 -9.39 -1.42 17.18
CA HIS A 120 -7.99 -1.23 17.51
C HIS A 120 -7.51 0.14 17.02
N SER A 121 -6.48 0.67 17.69
CA SER A 121 -5.82 1.90 17.29
C SER A 121 -4.34 1.84 17.67
N LYS A 122 -3.47 2.21 16.74
CA LYS A 122 -2.03 2.28 17.00
C LYS A 122 -1.37 3.40 16.22
N THR A 123 -0.53 4.17 16.89
CA THR A 123 0.36 5.14 16.24
C THR A 123 1.72 4.49 16.04
N VAL A 124 2.20 4.48 14.81
CA VAL A 124 3.46 3.84 14.44
C VAL A 124 4.38 4.80 13.70
N PRO A 125 5.71 4.61 13.81
CA PRO A 125 6.66 5.42 13.05
C PRO A 125 6.46 5.22 11.55
N LEU A 126 6.53 6.32 10.80
CA LEU A 126 6.60 6.30 9.35
C LEU A 126 8.07 6.15 8.95
N PRO A 127 8.48 5.03 8.31
CA PRO A 127 9.88 4.83 7.92
C PRO A 127 10.42 5.97 7.05
N ASP A 128 11.72 6.21 7.16
CA ASP A 128 12.42 7.22 6.38
C ASP A 128 12.38 6.87 4.88
N TYR A 129 11.81 7.77 4.09
CA TYR A 129 11.74 7.70 2.63
C TYR A 129 12.61 8.75 1.94
N THR A 130 13.52 9.41 2.67
CA THR A 130 14.42 10.42 2.11
C THR A 130 15.20 9.87 0.93
N GLY A 131 15.15 10.59 -0.20
CA GLY A 131 15.83 10.20 -1.44
C GLY A 131 15.15 9.06 -2.21
N GLN A 132 13.99 8.59 -1.76
CA GLN A 132 13.20 7.54 -2.39
C GLN A 132 11.88 8.10 -2.91
N GLU A 133 11.39 7.52 -4.01
CA GLU A 133 10.02 7.73 -4.46
C GLU A 133 9.03 7.07 -3.49
N THR A 134 7.82 7.63 -3.39
CA THR A 134 6.76 7.13 -2.52
C THR A 134 5.48 6.87 -3.32
N CYS A 135 4.83 5.73 -3.11
CA CYS A 135 3.66 5.31 -3.90
C CYS A 135 2.37 5.17 -3.07
N GLY A 136 2.25 5.95 -2.00
CA GLY A 136 1.15 5.85 -1.05
C GLY A 136 1.61 5.22 0.26
N ILE A 137 0.77 4.41 0.89
CA ILE A 137 1.10 3.71 2.12
C ILE A 137 0.50 2.31 2.15
N THR A 138 1.32 1.32 2.49
CA THR A 138 0.89 -0.05 2.78
C THR A 138 0.91 -0.30 4.28
N VAL A 139 -0.20 -0.74 4.85
CA VAL A 139 -0.33 -1.13 6.26
C VAL A 139 -0.19 -2.65 6.39
N HIS A 140 0.77 -3.10 7.19
CA HIS A 140 0.92 -4.50 7.55
C HIS A 140 0.26 -4.74 8.92
N PHE A 141 -0.81 -5.53 8.95
CA PHE A 141 -1.42 -5.99 10.19
C PHE A 141 -0.72 -7.23 10.70
N LEU A 142 -0.26 -7.20 11.95
CA LEU A 142 0.55 -8.25 12.55
C LEU A 142 -0.19 -8.87 13.74
N PRO A 143 0.17 -10.10 14.15
CA PRO A 143 -0.33 -10.69 15.38
C PRO A 143 -0.07 -9.79 16.60
N CYS A 144 -0.82 -10.00 17.68
CA CYS A 144 -0.73 -9.16 18.87
C CYS A 144 -1.15 -7.70 18.66
N ASN A 145 -2.02 -7.44 17.69
CA ASN A 145 -2.55 -6.11 17.35
C ASN A 145 -1.42 -5.09 17.07
N ASP A 146 -0.34 -5.56 16.46
CA ASP A 146 0.75 -4.70 16.01
C ASP A 146 0.58 -4.34 14.54
N VAL A 147 1.18 -3.23 14.12
CA VAL A 147 1.14 -2.78 12.73
C VAL A 147 2.50 -2.24 12.30
N LYS A 148 2.84 -2.42 11.03
CA LYS A 148 3.95 -1.74 10.37
C LYS A 148 3.45 -1.02 9.14
N VAL A 149 4.16 0.00 8.69
CA VAL A 149 3.80 0.73 7.48
C VAL A 149 5.00 0.92 6.59
N THR A 150 4.76 1.13 5.30
CA THR A 150 5.77 1.49 4.31
C THR A 150 5.16 2.37 3.23
N THR A 151 5.96 3.27 2.65
CA THR A 151 5.59 4.10 1.49
C THR A 151 6.24 3.62 0.19
N SER A 152 6.91 2.46 0.24
CA SER A 152 7.66 1.87 -0.87
C SER A 152 6.80 1.66 -2.11
N CYS A 153 7.37 1.95 -3.27
CA CYS A 153 6.80 1.64 -4.58
C CYS A 153 6.94 0.18 -5.02
N PHE A 154 7.76 -0.62 -4.35
CA PHE A 154 7.86 -2.05 -4.63
C PHE A 154 6.62 -2.81 -4.14
N THR A 155 6.22 -3.84 -4.87
CA THR A 155 5.18 -4.79 -4.45
C THR A 155 5.69 -5.74 -3.38
N TYR A 156 4.81 -6.18 -2.47
CA TYR A 156 5.12 -7.22 -1.50
C TYR A 156 5.64 -8.51 -2.15
N GLY A 157 6.62 -9.15 -1.51
CA GLY A 157 7.35 -10.29 -2.05
C GLY A 157 8.54 -9.93 -2.95
N SER A 158 8.61 -8.69 -3.46
CA SER A 158 9.78 -8.23 -4.23
C SER A 158 11.07 -8.26 -3.39
N PRO A 159 12.24 -8.60 -3.98
CA PRO A 159 13.54 -8.49 -3.31
C PRO A 159 13.82 -7.09 -2.73
N SER A 160 13.28 -6.03 -3.33
CA SER A 160 13.48 -4.65 -2.88
C SER A 160 12.43 -4.15 -1.88
N TYR A 161 11.38 -4.93 -1.60
CA TYR A 161 10.34 -4.53 -0.65
C TYR A 161 10.86 -4.44 0.80
N PRO A 162 10.60 -3.37 1.57
CA PRO A 162 11.29 -3.17 2.85
C PRO A 162 10.83 -4.11 3.98
N ILE A 163 9.61 -4.66 3.92
CA ILE A 163 9.07 -5.53 4.98
C ILE A 163 9.11 -7.00 4.53
N LYS A 164 10.02 -7.79 5.11
CA LYS A 164 10.28 -9.20 4.73
C LYS A 164 9.54 -10.24 5.57
N LEU A 165 8.38 -9.88 6.10
CA LEU A 165 7.58 -10.80 6.91
C LEU A 165 6.85 -11.82 6.01
N PRO A 166 6.70 -13.09 6.42
CA PRO A 166 5.90 -14.06 5.68
C PRO A 166 4.41 -13.70 5.77
N LEU A 167 3.60 -14.13 4.80
CA LEU A 167 2.18 -13.81 4.76
C LEU A 167 1.45 -14.43 5.97
N GLU A 168 1.68 -15.71 6.25
CA GLU A 168 1.14 -16.35 7.44
C GLU A 168 2.08 -16.21 8.64
N ILE A 169 1.65 -15.47 9.68
CA ILE A 169 2.36 -15.39 10.95
C ILE A 169 1.48 -15.98 12.05
N LYS A 170 2.01 -16.99 12.74
CA LYS A 170 1.33 -17.56 13.90
C LYS A 170 1.39 -16.60 15.08
N GLU A 171 0.22 -16.31 15.64
CA GLU A 171 0.12 -15.51 16.86
C GLU A 171 0.71 -16.26 18.05
N PRO A 172 1.63 -15.65 18.82
CA PRO A 172 2.18 -16.29 20.01
C PRO A 172 1.11 -16.42 21.09
N LYS A 173 1.27 -17.40 22.00
CA LYS A 173 0.34 -17.60 23.13
C LYS A 173 0.27 -16.40 24.07
N VAL A 174 1.36 -15.65 24.17
CA VAL A 174 1.48 -14.45 25.00
C VAL A 174 2.08 -13.37 24.13
N CYS A 175 1.38 -12.24 24.05
CA CYS A 175 1.86 -11.08 23.34
C CYS A 175 2.90 -10.33 24.17
N PRO A 176 4.03 -9.90 23.57
CA PRO A 176 4.97 -9.00 24.23
C PRO A 176 4.25 -7.74 24.72
N LYS A 177 4.65 -7.22 25.89
CA LYS A 177 4.17 -5.95 26.42
C LYS A 177 4.98 -4.79 25.86
#